data_AF-A0A1G3UA87-F1
#
_entry.id   AF-A0A1G3UA87-F1
#
_cell.length_a   1.000
_cell.length_b   1.000
_cell.length_c   1.000
_cell.angle_alpha   90.00
_cell.angle_beta   90.00
_cell.angle_gamma   90.00
#
_symmetry.space_group_name_H-M   'P 1'
#
loop_
_entity.id
_entity.type
_entity.pdbx_description
1 polymer ?
#
loop_
_entity_poly.entity_id
_entity_poly.type
_entity_poly.pdbx_seq_one_letter_code
_entity_poly.pdbx_strand_id
1 'polypeptide(L)'
;SEVVLGSYNSGIVMGEIFRRFSYWIYLMAFFIALYELVMYKKGQRDAIIFGSSITVLFSGLMFSAVYAPNIISMQRLGIEATQSDTFKNIHMTSELDFKILAVALLILFIRRLMLLKVQ
;
A
#
# COMPACT_ATOMS: atom_id res chain seq x y z
N SER A 1 -15.29 30.99 -5.73
CA SER A 1 -15.00 29.90 -6.69
C SER A 1 -13.55 29.39 -6.62
N GLU A 2 -12.74 29.75 -5.62
CA GLU A 2 -11.33 29.32 -5.54
C GLU A 2 -11.11 27.98 -4.80
N VAL A 3 -12.03 27.56 -3.93
CA VAL A 3 -11.84 26.39 -3.05
C VAL A 3 -11.79 25.06 -3.83
N VAL A 4 -12.48 24.98 -4.98
CA VAL A 4 -12.54 23.76 -5.81
C VAL A 4 -11.24 23.56 -6.62
N LEU A 5 -10.56 24.64 -7.00
CA LEU A 5 -9.27 24.54 -7.68
C LEU A 5 -8.17 24.05 -6.74
N GLY A 6 -8.21 24.47 -5.47
CA GLY A 6 -7.27 24.00 -4.45
C GLY A 6 -7.40 22.50 -4.14
N SER A 7 -8.63 22.00 -3.99
CA SER A 7 -8.89 20.58 -3.68
C SER A 7 -8.69 19.64 -4.87
N TYR A 8 -9.02 20.09 -6.08
CA TYR A 8 -8.76 19.30 -7.29
C TYR A 8 -7.25 19.22 -7.58
N ASN A 9 -6.53 20.35 -7.45
CA ASN A 9 -5.10 20.38 -7.66
C ASN A 9 -4.34 19.57 -6.59
N SER A 10 -4.77 19.62 -5.33
CA SER A 10 -4.20 18.77 -4.27
C SER A 10 -4.49 17.28 -4.52
N GLY A 11 -5.66 16.96 -5.08
CA GLY A 11 -6.00 15.61 -5.54
C GLY A 11 -5.03 15.10 -6.61
N ILE A 12 -4.71 15.90 -7.63
CA ILE A 12 -3.74 15.55 -8.67
C ILE A 12 -2.35 15.28 -8.07
N VAL A 13 -1.90 16.14 -7.15
CA VAL A 13 -0.62 15.95 -6.44
C VAL A 13 -0.62 14.65 -5.64
N MET A 14 -1.70 14.34 -4.93
CA MET A 14 -1.85 13.10 -4.16
C MET A 14 -1.82 11.86 -5.07
N GLY A 15 -2.46 11.90 -6.24
CA GLY A 15 -2.40 10.83 -7.23
C GLY A 15 -0.97 10.59 -7.74
N GLU A 16 -0.19 11.64 -7.96
CA GLU A 16 1.20 11.50 -8.38
C GLU A 16 2.11 10.98 -7.25
N ILE A 17 1.88 11.40 -6.01
CA ILE A 17 2.54 10.85 -4.82
C ILE A 17 2.25 9.35 -4.71
N PHE A 18 1.00 8.93 -4.86
CA PHE A 18 0.63 7.52 -4.84
C PHE A 18 1.31 6.71 -5.93
N ARG A 19 1.46 7.25 -7.14
CA ARG A 19 2.23 6.61 -8.20
C ARG A 19 3.70 6.42 -7.81
N ARG A 20 4.35 7.46 -7.29
CA ARG A 20 5.76 7.39 -6.86
C ARG A 20 5.94 6.43 -5.70
N PHE A 21 5.03 6.48 -4.74
CA PHE A 21 5.01 5.63 -3.57
C PHE A 21 4.78 4.15 -3.94
N SER A 22 4.00 3.88 -4.98
CA SER A 22 3.79 2.53 -5.52
C SER A 22 5.10 1.85 -5.96
N TYR A 23 6.06 2.59 -6.54
CA TYR A 23 7.37 2.02 -6.88
C TYR A 23 8.16 1.61 -5.62
N TRP A 24 8.08 2.41 -4.56
CA TRP A 24 8.70 2.07 -3.28
C TRP A 24 8.05 0.84 -2.64
N ILE A 25 6.73 0.72 -2.75
CA ILE A 25 5.98 -0.45 -2.29
C ILE A 25 6.41 -1.71 -3.04
N TYR A 26 6.56 -1.66 -4.37
CA TYR A 26 7.07 -2.79 -5.14
C TYR A 26 8.48 -3.21 -4.69
N LEU A 27 9.37 -2.24 -4.48
CA LEU A 27 10.73 -2.51 -4.02
C LEU A 27 10.71 -3.14 -2.62
N MET A 28 9.91 -2.62 -1.69
CA MET A 28 9.74 -3.18 -0.35
C MET A 28 9.14 -4.59 -0.40
N ALA A 29 8.11 -4.81 -1.20
CA ALA A 29 7.49 -6.13 -1.42
C ALA A 29 8.51 -7.13 -1.94
N PHE A 30 9.35 -6.74 -2.90
CA PHE A 30 10.44 -7.58 -3.41
C PHE A 30 11.43 -7.98 -2.31
N PHE A 31 11.87 -7.05 -1.47
CA PHE A 31 12.77 -7.35 -0.35
C PHE A 31 12.13 -8.27 0.69
N ILE A 32 10.86 -8.05 1.04
CA ILE A 32 10.13 -8.91 1.99
C ILE A 32 9.98 -10.33 1.44
N ALA A 33 9.62 -10.48 0.16
CA ALA A 33 9.48 -11.78 -0.48
C ALA A 33 10.82 -12.54 -0.54
N LEU A 34 11.91 -11.86 -0.93
CA LEU A 34 13.27 -12.44 -0.92
C LEU A 34 13.69 -12.89 0.47
N TYR A 35 13.46 -12.04 1.46
CA TYR A 35 13.83 -12.32 2.84
C TYR A 35 13.06 -13.53 3.38
N GLU A 36 11.75 -13.58 3.11
CA GLU A 36 10.90 -14.69 3.54
C GLU A 36 11.32 -16.01 2.89
N LEU A 37 11.67 -16.00 1.59
CA LEU A 37 12.21 -17.16 0.88
C LEU A 37 13.51 -17.69 1.53
N VAL A 38 14.41 -16.78 1.92
CA VAL A 38 15.68 -17.15 2.60
C VAL A 38 15.40 -17.76 3.97
N MET A 39 14.50 -17.18 4.76
CA MET A 39 14.16 -17.70 6.09
C MET A 39 13.40 -19.02 6.03
N TYR A 40 12.52 -19.17 5.05
CA TYR A 40 11.82 -20.43 4.80
C TYR A 40 12.81 -21.56 4.51
N LYS A 41 13.88 -21.27 3.73
CA LYS A 41 14.96 -22.22 3.47
C LYS A 41 15.80 -22.55 4.71
N LYS A 42 15.93 -21.61 5.66
CA LYS A 42 16.64 -21.80 6.95
C LYS A 42 15.81 -22.54 8.01
N GLY A 43 14.55 -22.87 7.73
CA GLY A 43 13.70 -23.67 8.63
C GLY A 43 13.04 -22.89 9.79
N GLN A 44 13.20 -21.57 9.85
CA GLN A 44 12.48 -20.71 10.79
C GLN A 44 11.06 -20.43 10.27
N ARG A 45 10.13 -21.33 10.59
CA ARG A 45 8.72 -21.25 10.16
C ARG A 45 7.86 -20.61 11.25
N ASP A 46 7.90 -19.28 11.34
CA ASP A 46 6.92 -18.54 12.15
C ASP A 46 5.68 -18.23 11.30
N ALA A 47 4.55 -18.86 11.63
CA ALA A 47 3.29 -18.70 10.91
C ALA A 47 2.77 -17.25 10.93
N ILE A 48 3.09 -16.49 11.99
CA ILE A 48 2.65 -15.10 12.13
C ILE A 48 3.45 -14.20 11.18
N ILE A 49 4.75 -14.44 11.05
CA ILE A 49 5.60 -13.70 10.10
C ILE A 49 5.18 -14.00 8.66
N PHE A 50 4.91 -15.26 8.35
CA PHE A 50 4.47 -15.68 7.02
C PHE A 50 3.09 -15.10 6.65
N GLY A 51 2.12 -15.15 7.57
CA GLY A 51 0.81 -14.53 7.35
C GLY A 51 0.89 -13.01 7.17
N SER A 52 1.69 -12.34 8.00
CA SER A 52 1.89 -10.89 7.91
C SER A 52 2.62 -10.50 6.63
N SER A 53 3.63 -11.26 6.19
CA SER A 53 4.39 -10.97 4.98
C SER A 53 3.52 -11.09 3.73
N ILE A 54 2.70 -12.14 3.63
CA ILE A 54 1.72 -12.29 2.55
C ILE A 54 0.72 -11.14 2.54
N THR A 55 0.23 -10.73 3.70
CA THR A 55 -0.72 -9.61 3.81
C THR A 55 -0.10 -8.31 3.31
N VAL A 56 1.15 -8.05 3.68
CA VAL A 56 1.92 -6.88 3.20
C VAL A 56 2.13 -6.94 1.69
N LEU A 57 2.46 -8.11 1.14
CA LEU A 57 2.61 -8.29 -0.30
C LEU A 57 1.29 -8.05 -1.03
N PHE A 58 0.18 -8.62 -0.54
CA PHE A 58 -1.13 -8.50 -1.16
C PHE A 58 -1.64 -7.05 -1.15
N SER A 59 -1.68 -6.41 0.02
CA SER A 59 -2.08 -5.00 0.13
C SER A 59 -1.12 -4.07 -0.62
N GLY A 60 0.19 -4.31 -0.56
CA GLY A 60 1.16 -3.53 -1.32
C GLY A 60 0.93 -3.61 -2.84
N LEU A 61 0.68 -4.81 -3.36
CA LEU A 61 0.37 -5.02 -4.78
C LEU A 61 -0.99 -4.44 -5.17
N MET A 62 -2.03 -4.59 -4.33
CA MET A 62 -3.34 -3.99 -4.57
C MET A 62 -3.26 -2.47 -4.66
N PHE A 63 -2.56 -1.83 -3.72
CA PHE A 63 -2.34 -0.40 -3.74
C PHE A 63 -1.60 0.08 -4.99
N SER A 64 -0.51 -0.59 -5.33
CA SER A 64 0.38 -0.18 -6.41
C SER A 64 -0.15 -0.50 -7.81
N ALA A 65 -0.78 -1.66 -8.00
CA ALA A 65 -1.24 -2.15 -9.30
C ALA A 65 -2.69 -1.79 -9.61
N VAL A 66 -3.54 -1.57 -8.60
CA VAL A 66 -4.99 -1.36 -8.79
C VAL A 66 -5.40 0.04 -8.35
N TYR A 67 -5.16 0.42 -7.10
CA TYR A 67 -5.68 1.69 -6.58
C TYR A 67 -4.98 2.91 -7.20
N ALA A 68 -3.66 2.94 -7.24
CA ALA A 68 -2.90 4.05 -7.81
C ALA A 68 -3.27 4.37 -9.28
N PRO A 69 -3.27 3.41 -10.24
CA PRO A 69 -3.65 3.72 -11.61
C PRO A 69 -5.12 4.09 -11.78
N ASN A 70 -6.03 3.51 -10.98
CA ASN A 70 -7.46 3.85 -11.03
C ASN A 70 -7.75 5.27 -10.53
N ILE A 71 -7.06 5.72 -9.47
CA ILE A 71 -7.19 7.10 -8.96
C ILE A 71 -6.71 8.09 -10.03
N ILE A 72 -5.57 7.81 -10.67
CA ILE A 72 -5.00 8.68 -11.70
C ILE A 72 -5.86 8.72 -12.96
N SER A 73 -6.41 7.58 -13.39
CA SER A 73 -7.28 7.54 -14.58
C SER A 73 -8.56 8.34 -14.36
N MET A 74 -9.18 8.23 -13.18
CA MET A 74 -10.37 9.00 -12.81
C MET A 74 -10.06 10.49 -12.64
N GLN A 75 -8.89 10.87 -12.12
CA GLN A 75 -8.46 12.26 -12.04
C GLN A 75 -8.20 12.88 -13.43
N ARG A 76 -7.74 12.09 -14.41
CA ARG A 76 -7.57 12.57 -15.80
C ARG A 76 -8.88 12.82 -16.52
N LEU A 77 -9.96 12.15 -16.12
CA LEU A 77 -11.30 12.33 -16.70
C LEU A 77 -11.98 13.64 -16.27
N GLY A 78 -11.41 14.37 -15.31
CA GLY A 78 -11.85 15.71 -14.91
C GLY A 78 -12.68 15.71 -13.62
N ILE A 79 -13.17 16.91 -13.26
CA ILE A 79 -13.79 17.20 -11.96
C ILE A 79 -15.07 16.37 -11.75
N GLU A 80 -15.86 16.12 -12.79
CA GLU A 80 -17.08 15.30 -12.71
C GLU A 80 -16.79 13.86 -12.28
N ALA A 81 -15.70 13.26 -12.77
CA ALA A 81 -15.30 11.91 -12.38
C ALA A 81 -14.79 11.86 -10.93
N THR A 82 -14.13 12.91 -10.45
CA THR A 82 -13.64 13.00 -9.05
C THR A 82 -14.75 13.25 -8.02
N GLN A 83 -15.92 13.74 -8.45
CA GLN A 83 -17.09 13.89 -7.58
C GLN A 83 -18.02 12.67 -7.61
N SER A 84 -17.72 11.68 -8.45
CA SER A 84 -18.50 10.44 -8.50
C SER A 84 -18.33 9.61 -7.22
N ASP A 85 -19.40 8.91 -6.83
CA ASP A 85 -19.37 7.96 -5.70
C ASP A 85 -18.32 6.86 -5.92
N THR A 86 -18.03 6.52 -7.18
CA THR A 86 -17.00 5.56 -7.55
C THR A 86 -15.61 6.02 -7.15
N PHE A 87 -15.26 7.29 -7.42
CA PHE A 87 -13.97 7.85 -7.01
C PHE A 87 -13.84 7.90 -5.50
N LYS A 88 -14.89 8.36 -4.80
CA LYS A 88 -14.91 8.42 -3.33
C LYS A 88 -14.71 7.04 -2.70
N ASN A 89 -15.35 6.01 -3.24
CA ASN A 89 -15.17 4.64 -2.78
C ASN A 89 -13.75 4.13 -3.03
N ILE A 90 -13.20 4.30 -4.24
CA ILE A 90 -11.84 3.86 -4.56
C ILE A 90 -10.82 4.58 -3.68
N HIS A 91 -10.98 5.89 -3.48
CA HIS A 91 -10.09 6.68 -2.64
C HIS A 91 -10.15 6.19 -1.18
N MET A 92 -11.35 6.06 -0.62
CA MET A 92 -11.56 5.55 0.73
C MET A 92 -11.03 4.12 0.92
N THR A 93 -11.26 3.22 -0.05
CA THR A 93 -10.73 1.85 -0.02
C THR A 93 -9.21 1.85 -0.06
N SER A 94 -8.59 2.71 -0.88
CA SER A 94 -7.14 2.82 -0.95
C SER A 94 -6.52 3.32 0.36
N GLU A 95 -7.18 4.26 1.05
CA GLU A 95 -6.75 4.73 2.37
C GLU A 95 -6.85 3.63 3.44
N LEU A 96 -7.91 2.83 3.38
CA LEU A 96 -8.09 1.71 4.29
C LEU A 96 -7.03 0.63 4.06
N ASP A 97 -6.79 0.26 2.81
CA ASP A 97 -5.75 -0.72 2.46
C ASP A 97 -4.35 -0.23 2.88
N PHE A 98 -4.08 1.06 2.73
CA PHE A 98 -2.83 1.66 3.22
C PHE A 98 -2.68 1.57 4.75
N LYS A 99 -3.76 1.74 5.51
CA LYS A 99 -3.74 1.54 6.98
C LYS A 99 -3.51 0.07 7.35
N ILE A 100 -4.15 -0.86 6.63
CA ILE A 100 -3.96 -2.31 6.82
C ILE A 100 -2.51 -2.68 6.56
N LEU A 101 -1.94 -2.18 5.47
CA LEU A 101 -0.53 -2.37 5.11
C LEU A 101 0.40 -1.87 6.24
N ALA A 102 0.16 -0.67 6.76
CA ALA A 102 0.97 -0.10 7.84
C ALA A 102 0.91 -0.96 9.13
N VAL A 103 -0.28 -1.44 9.50
CA VAL A 103 -0.45 -2.33 10.66
C VAL A 103 0.25 -3.67 10.43
N ALA A 104 0.12 -4.26 9.25
CA ALA A 104 0.75 -5.53 8.91
C ALA A 104 2.28 -5.44 8.92
N LEU A 105 2.85 -4.34 8.41
CA LEU A 105 4.28 -4.05 8.49
C LEU A 105 4.75 -3.90 9.95
N LEU A 106 3.99 -3.20 10.77
CA LEU A 106 4.32 -2.99 12.18
C LEU A 106 4.30 -4.32 12.96
N ILE A 107 3.31 -5.18 12.72
CA ILE A 107 3.26 -6.53 13.30
C ILE A 107 4.48 -7.35 12.85
N LEU A 108 4.78 -7.35 11.55
CA LEU A 108 5.92 -8.09 10.99
C LEU A 108 7.24 -7.60 11.60
N PHE A 109 7.39 -6.29 11.75
CA PHE A 109 8.57 -5.67 12.35
C PHE A 109 8.73 -6.04 13.83
N ILE A 110 7.66 -5.91 14.64
CA ILE A 110 7.69 -6.24 16.07
C ILE A 110 7.96 -7.74 16.27
N ARG A 111 7.28 -8.61 15.53
CA ARG A 111 7.49 -10.07 15.63
C ARG A 111 8.93 -10.44 15.30
N ARG A 112 9.49 -9.85 14.24
CA ARG A 112 10.88 -10.08 13.85
C ARG A 112 11.88 -9.57 14.90
N LEU A 113 11.64 -8.40 15.49
CA LEU A 113 12.46 -7.89 16.60
C LEU A 113 12.40 -8.77 17.84
N MET A 114 11.22 -9.31 18.18
CA MET A 114 11.09 -10.24 19.30
C MET A 114 11.88 -11.54 19.08
N LEU A 115 11.79 -12.14 17.89
CA LEU A 115 12.58 -13.34 17.57
C LEU A 115 14.09 -13.07 17.63
N LEU A 116 14.54 -11.90 17.18
CA LEU A 116 15.95 -11.48 17.25
C LEU A 116 16.47 -11.32 18.69
N LYS A 117 15.61 -11.00 19.65
CA LYS A 117 15.98 -10.93 21.08
C LYS A 117 15.96 -12.30 21.78
N VAL A 118 15.22 -13.25 21.22
CA VAL A 118 15.01 -14.58 21.82
C VAL A 118 16.05 -15.60 21.31
N GLN A 119 16.64 -15.36 20.15
CA GLN A 119 17.84 -16.06 19.66
C GLN A 119 19.11 -15.53 20.31
#